data_AF-A0A9W8S312-F1
#
_entry.id   AF-A0A9W8S312-F1
#
_cell.length_a   1.000
_cell.length_b   1.000
_cell.length_c   1.000
_cell.angle_alpha   90.00
_cell.angle_beta   90.00
_cell.angle_gamma   90.00
#
_symmetry.space_group_name_H-M   'P 1'
#
loop_
_entity.id
_entity.type
_entity.pdbx_description
1 polymer ?
#
loop_
_entity_poly.entity_id
_entity_poly.type
_entity_poly.pdbx_seq_one_letter_code
_entity_poly.pdbx_strand_id
1 'polypeptide(L)'
;MFSALGKNVAAFTGDTSFSHADQQTQVLQMGHPKTQFANLTEAEDSLSNLNSFFDNLVFGKKSPRESLGMIGCMSPIHATTDCFLTALEITRPLFFTWNSRLELSKTSQHAMQLTLQEKRRMALLSLYQTTWSAFVKMDSYHAGLQTHDYGNIFERIEEIMRLDKTPARPLFAFNGHLVCELSTICASCTDAEIRNKAIMLLRSMRRREGVWDSWEVANVYESAFKALEDGRFTLEYLPWGITQISKEVSW
;
A
#
# COMPACT_ATOMS: atom_id res chain seq x y z
N MET A 1 -1.13 -6.22 15.11
CA MET A 1 -1.02 -7.49 14.35
C MET A 1 -2.37 -7.89 13.72
N PHE A 2 -3.44 -8.06 14.49
CA PHE A 2 -4.77 -8.40 13.95
C PHE A 2 -5.44 -7.26 13.17
N SER A 3 -5.24 -5.99 13.55
CA SER A 3 -5.74 -4.82 12.79
C SER A 3 -5.12 -4.74 11.39
N ALA A 4 -3.81 -4.95 11.27
CA ALA A 4 -3.10 -5.02 9.99
C ALA A 4 -3.60 -6.19 9.14
N LEU A 5 -3.86 -7.37 9.74
CA LEU A 5 -4.45 -8.50 9.02
C LEU A 5 -5.88 -8.20 8.54
N GLY A 6 -6.74 -7.65 9.39
CA GLY A 6 -8.11 -7.28 9.03
C GLY A 6 -8.16 -6.28 7.87
N LYS A 7 -7.27 -5.28 7.87
CA LYS A 7 -7.09 -4.35 6.75
C LYS A 7 -6.59 -5.02 5.47
N ASN A 8 -5.62 -5.93 5.59
CA ASN A 8 -5.13 -6.70 4.44
C ASN A 8 -6.23 -7.59 3.86
N VAL A 9 -7.05 -8.22 4.70
CA VAL A 9 -8.21 -9.01 4.26
C VAL A 9 -9.27 -8.11 3.63
N ALA A 10 -9.57 -6.96 4.21
CA ALA A 10 -10.49 -5.97 3.65
C ALA A 10 -10.02 -5.50 2.26
N ALA A 11 -8.75 -5.15 2.13
CA ALA A 11 -8.16 -4.75 0.85
C ALA A 11 -8.14 -5.89 -0.17
N PHE A 12 -7.84 -7.13 0.24
CA PHE A 12 -7.82 -8.30 -0.64
C PHE A 12 -9.23 -8.69 -1.10
N THR A 13 -10.22 -8.59 -0.23
CA THR A 13 -11.61 -8.99 -0.52
C THR A 13 -12.44 -7.87 -1.13
N GLY A 14 -12.05 -6.61 -0.93
CA GLY A 14 -12.88 -5.44 -1.24
C GLY A 14 -14.04 -5.23 -0.24
N ASP A 15 -14.03 -5.94 0.89
CA ASP A 15 -15.07 -5.89 1.93
C ASP A 15 -14.65 -4.99 3.10
N THR A 16 -15.38 -3.89 3.31
CA THR A 16 -15.11 -2.92 4.39
C THR A 16 -15.60 -3.37 5.75
N SER A 17 -16.37 -4.46 5.84
CA SER A 17 -16.91 -4.99 7.10
C SER A 17 -15.81 -5.33 8.11
N PHE A 18 -14.59 -5.62 7.64
CA PHE A 18 -13.43 -5.94 8.47
C PHE A 18 -12.61 -4.72 8.94
N SER A 19 -12.96 -3.50 8.51
CA SER A 19 -12.18 -2.28 8.77
C SER A 19 -12.49 -1.61 10.13
N HIS A 20 -13.59 -1.97 10.79
CA HIS A 20 -14.10 -1.26 11.97
C HIS A 20 -13.62 -1.77 13.34
N ALA A 21 -12.63 -2.66 13.39
CA ALA A 21 -12.27 -3.34 14.65
C ALA A 21 -11.57 -2.47 15.71
N ASP A 22 -11.04 -1.28 15.38
CA ASP A 22 -10.36 -0.41 16.36
C ASP A 22 -10.56 1.08 16.04
N GLN A 23 -11.70 1.65 16.46
CA GLN A 23 -11.91 3.11 16.46
C GLN A 23 -11.56 3.69 17.84
N GLN A 24 -10.28 4.02 18.03
CA GLN A 24 -9.88 5.02 19.02
C GLN A 24 -9.14 6.16 18.31
N THR A 25 -9.74 7.35 18.32
CA THR A 25 -9.15 8.58 17.80
C THR A 25 -8.06 9.05 18.76
N GLN A 26 -6.87 8.43 18.70
CA GLN A 26 -5.71 8.93 19.44
C GLN A 26 -5.06 10.09 18.68
N VAL A 27 -4.62 11.11 19.40
CA VAL A 27 -3.73 12.15 18.86
C VAL A 27 -2.43 11.47 18.47
N LEU A 28 -2.14 11.42 17.16
CA LEU A 28 -0.93 10.79 16.67
C LEU A 28 0.30 11.66 16.97
N GLN A 29 1.21 11.15 17.80
CA GLN A 29 2.48 11.80 18.13
C GLN A 29 3.60 11.16 17.32
N MET A 30 4.22 11.93 16.42
CA MET A 30 5.34 11.46 15.57
C MET A 30 6.73 11.76 16.16
N GLY A 31 6.78 12.34 17.37
CA GLY A 31 8.00 12.84 17.99
C GLY A 31 8.49 14.16 17.38
N HIS A 32 9.72 14.54 17.69
CA HIS A 32 10.31 15.79 17.22
C HIS A 32 11.10 15.57 15.91
N PRO A 33 10.92 16.40 14.85
CA PRO A 33 11.51 16.16 13.53
C PRO A 33 13.05 16.21 13.50
N LYS A 34 13.68 16.83 14.49
CA LYS A 34 15.15 16.92 14.62
C LYS A 34 15.77 15.80 15.46
N THR A 35 15.00 14.77 15.80
CA THR A 35 15.44 13.68 16.68
C THR A 35 15.29 12.36 15.93
N GLN A 36 16.38 11.61 15.79
CA GLN A 36 16.33 10.28 15.15
C GLN A 36 15.39 9.32 15.89
N PHE A 37 15.01 8.22 15.23
CA PHE A 37 14.37 7.10 15.92
C PHE A 37 15.38 6.40 16.83
N ALA A 38 14.94 5.93 17.99
CA ALA A 38 15.75 5.16 18.92
C ALA A 38 16.17 3.81 18.33
N ASN A 39 15.31 3.21 17.50
CA ASN A 39 15.56 1.96 16.77
C ASN A 39 14.57 1.81 15.60
N LEU A 40 14.76 0.77 14.78
CA LEU A 40 13.89 0.47 13.64
C LEU A 40 12.46 0.12 14.05
N THR A 41 12.25 -0.48 15.22
CA THR A 41 10.91 -0.84 15.70
C THR A 41 10.08 0.41 15.96
N GLU A 42 10.66 1.44 16.58
CA GLU A 42 9.98 2.73 16.77
C GLU A 42 9.58 3.36 15.42
N ALA A 43 10.46 3.29 14.42
CA ALA A 43 10.17 3.81 13.09
C ALA A 43 9.00 3.08 12.41
N GLU A 44 8.98 1.75 12.52
CA GLU A 44 7.92 0.87 11.99
C GLU A 44 6.58 1.09 12.71
N ASP A 45 6.57 1.13 14.04
CA ASP A 45 5.36 1.35 14.83
C ASP A 45 4.77 2.73 14.57
N SER A 46 5.62 3.77 14.52
CA SER A 46 5.22 5.13 14.19
C SER A 46 4.60 5.23 12.79
N LEU A 47 5.18 4.55 11.80
CA LEU A 47 4.62 4.48 10.44
C LEU A 47 3.30 3.71 10.40
N SER A 48 3.21 2.58 11.09
CA SER A 48 1.99 1.77 11.17
C SER A 48 0.83 2.56 11.79
N ASN A 49 1.13 3.39 12.79
CA ASN A 49 0.15 4.28 13.39
C ASN A 49 -0.26 5.42 12.44
N LEU A 50 0.67 5.97 11.66
CA LEU A 50 0.38 6.95 10.61
C LEU A 50 -0.54 6.36 9.53
N ASN A 51 -0.21 5.19 8.99
CA ASN A 51 -1.04 4.48 8.02
C ASN A 51 -2.44 4.23 8.59
N SER A 52 -2.52 3.80 9.85
CA SER A 52 -3.82 3.53 10.48
C SER A 52 -4.67 4.77 10.71
N PHE A 53 -4.03 5.87 11.07
CA PHE A 53 -4.69 7.16 11.20
C PHE A 53 -5.19 7.66 9.84
N PHE A 54 -4.39 7.53 8.78
CA PHE A 54 -4.80 7.84 7.41
C PHE A 54 -6.01 7.01 6.96
N ASP A 55 -5.94 5.68 7.10
CA ASP A 55 -7.05 4.79 6.75
C ASP A 55 -8.34 5.16 7.48
N ASN A 56 -8.24 5.50 8.76
CA ASN A 56 -9.40 5.91 9.56
C ASN A 56 -10.01 7.23 9.07
N LEU A 57 -9.21 8.16 8.55
CA LEU A 57 -9.70 9.40 7.95
C LEU A 57 -10.41 9.15 6.61
N VAL A 58 -9.89 8.21 5.80
CA VAL A 58 -10.44 7.88 4.47
C VAL A 58 -11.68 6.98 4.58
N PHE A 59 -11.63 5.94 5.41
CA PHE A 59 -12.62 4.85 5.45
C PHE A 59 -13.42 4.79 6.76
N GLY A 60 -13.03 5.53 7.80
CA GLY A 60 -13.67 5.45 9.12
C GLY A 60 -15.03 6.17 9.22
N LYS A 61 -15.40 6.97 8.22
CA LYS A 61 -16.74 7.57 8.15
C LYS A 61 -17.66 6.59 7.41
N LYS A 62 -18.72 6.11 8.08
CA LYS A 62 -19.74 5.25 7.47
C LYS A 62 -20.21 5.88 6.16
N SER A 63 -20.07 5.17 5.05
CA SER A 63 -20.63 5.66 3.80
C SER A 63 -22.16 5.52 3.83
N PRO A 64 -22.94 6.41 3.20
CA PRO A 64 -24.39 6.25 3.07
C PRO A 64 -24.82 4.93 2.39
N ARG A 65 -23.91 4.24 1.68
CA ARG A 65 -24.18 2.94 1.05
C ARG A 65 -24.07 1.76 2.02
N GLU A 66 -23.26 1.86 3.06
CA GLU A 66 -23.19 0.84 4.12
C GLU A 66 -24.50 0.77 4.92
N SER A 67 -25.24 1.88 5.02
CA SER A 67 -26.62 1.89 5.57
C SER A 67 -27.67 1.23 4.66
N LEU A 68 -27.35 0.97 3.40
CA LEU A 68 -28.26 0.38 2.40
C LEU A 68 -27.94 -1.11 2.11
N GLY A 69 -26.97 -1.72 2.81
CA GLY A 69 -26.65 -3.15 2.66
C GLY A 69 -25.93 -3.52 1.35
N MET A 70 -25.43 -2.54 0.60
CA MET A 70 -24.63 -2.78 -0.61
C MET A 70 -23.17 -3.03 -0.20
N ILE A 71 -22.72 -4.28 -0.29
CA ILE A 71 -21.35 -4.70 0.01
C ILE A 71 -20.49 -4.42 -1.23
N GLY A 72 -19.59 -3.44 -1.14
CA GLY A 72 -18.62 -3.13 -2.19
C GLY A 72 -18.12 -1.70 -2.11
N CYS A 73 -16.81 -1.53 -1.94
CA CYS A 73 -16.17 -0.25 -2.13
C CYS A 73 -16.07 0.05 -3.63
N MET A 74 -16.46 1.25 -4.03
CA MET A 74 -15.91 1.83 -5.26
C MET A 74 -14.38 1.94 -5.06
N SER A 75 -13.59 1.83 -6.14
CA SER A 75 -12.13 2.08 -6.14
C SER A 75 -11.76 3.31 -5.28
N PRO A 76 -10.56 3.40 -4.66
CA PRO A 76 -10.08 4.60 -3.95
C PRO A 76 -10.21 5.91 -4.75
N ILE A 77 -10.32 5.81 -6.08
CA ILE A 77 -10.71 6.90 -7.00
C ILE A 77 -12.07 7.53 -6.65
N HIS A 78 -12.91 6.82 -5.88
CA HIS A 78 -14.30 7.13 -5.53
C HIS A 78 -14.60 7.14 -4.02
N ALA A 79 -13.65 6.81 -3.13
CA ALA A 79 -13.73 7.40 -1.79
C ALA A 79 -13.75 8.90 -2.06
N THR A 80 -14.89 9.58 -1.79
CA THR A 80 -15.16 10.95 -2.28
C THR A 80 -13.85 11.71 -2.29
N THR A 81 -13.33 12.07 -3.47
CA THR A 81 -11.95 12.55 -3.67
C THR A 81 -11.53 13.53 -2.57
N ASP A 82 -12.49 14.32 -2.08
CA ASP A 82 -12.44 15.19 -0.91
C ASP A 82 -11.95 14.53 0.40
N CYS A 83 -12.47 13.37 0.81
CA CYS A 83 -12.04 12.65 2.02
C CYS A 83 -10.59 12.15 1.90
N PHE A 84 -10.19 11.66 0.72
CA PHE A 84 -8.81 11.26 0.48
C PHE A 84 -7.86 12.46 0.52
N LEU A 85 -8.19 13.54 -0.20
CA LEU A 85 -7.39 14.77 -0.21
C LEU A 85 -7.33 15.44 1.17
N THR A 86 -8.45 15.45 1.92
CA THR A 86 -8.49 15.96 3.30
C THR A 86 -7.62 15.10 4.22
N ALA A 87 -7.69 13.77 4.10
CA ALA A 87 -6.85 12.87 4.88
C ALA A 87 -5.36 13.10 4.56
N LEU A 88 -5.01 13.29 3.28
CA LEU A 88 -3.65 13.65 2.89
C LEU A 88 -3.20 14.98 3.49
N GLU A 89 -4.05 16.02 3.46
CA GLU A 89 -3.72 17.32 4.03
C GLU A 89 -3.42 17.22 5.53
N ILE A 90 -4.24 16.48 6.28
CA ILE A 90 -4.07 16.27 7.73
C ILE A 90 -2.80 15.46 8.02
N THR A 91 -2.51 14.43 7.22
CA THR A 91 -1.40 13.49 7.49
C THR A 91 -0.05 13.96 6.94
N ARG A 92 -0.04 14.86 5.95
CA ARG A 92 1.17 15.43 5.34
C ARG A 92 2.22 15.95 6.36
N PRO A 93 1.89 16.81 7.34
CA PRO A 93 2.87 17.26 8.33
C PRO A 93 3.40 16.12 9.22
N LEU A 94 2.56 15.13 9.53
CA LEU A 94 2.94 13.96 10.33
C LEU A 94 3.94 13.10 9.56
N PHE A 95 3.70 12.88 8.27
CA PHE A 95 4.64 12.21 7.37
C PHE A 95 5.97 12.97 7.28
N PHE A 96 5.97 14.30 7.10
CA PHE A 96 7.22 15.06 7.03
C PHE A 96 8.05 14.99 8.31
N THR A 97 7.40 14.98 9.48
CA THR A 97 8.09 14.73 10.75
C THR A 97 8.71 13.33 10.74
N TRP A 98 7.93 12.29 10.43
CA TRP A 98 8.44 10.90 10.36
C TRP A 98 9.62 10.75 9.39
N ASN A 99 9.48 11.32 8.20
CA ASN A 99 10.48 11.30 7.14
C ASN A 99 11.80 11.94 7.60
N SER A 100 11.72 13.10 8.26
CA SER A 100 12.90 13.79 8.80
C SER A 100 13.63 12.92 9.83
N ARG A 101 12.88 12.27 10.73
CA ARG A 101 13.45 11.36 11.73
C ARG A 101 14.10 10.12 11.10
N LEU A 102 13.49 9.59 10.04
CA LEU A 102 14.02 8.44 9.31
C LEU A 102 15.35 8.79 8.62
N GLU A 103 15.44 9.94 7.95
CA GLU A 103 16.66 10.40 7.28
C GLU A 103 17.82 10.63 8.28
N LEU A 104 17.52 11.18 9.46
CA LEU A 104 18.51 11.27 10.55
C LEU A 104 18.99 9.88 11.00
N SER A 105 18.08 8.91 11.06
CA SER A 105 18.41 7.54 11.48
C SER A 105 19.31 6.84 10.45
N LYS A 106 19.07 7.05 9.15
CA LYS A 106 19.88 6.50 8.04
C LYS A 106 21.28 7.08 7.97
N THR A 107 21.45 8.36 8.33
CA THR A 107 22.73 9.06 8.28
C THR A 107 23.60 8.82 9.52
N SER A 108 23.05 8.21 10.58
CA SER A 108 23.78 7.86 11.79
C SER A 108 24.83 6.76 11.54
N GLN A 109 25.97 6.80 12.25
CA GLN A 109 27.07 5.83 12.12
C GLN A 109 26.64 4.37 12.35
N HIS A 110 25.52 4.13 13.03
CA HIS A 110 24.98 2.78 13.28
C HIS A 110 24.37 2.14 12.03
N ALA A 111 24.01 2.93 11.01
CA ALA A 111 23.52 2.40 9.73
C ALA A 111 24.59 1.58 8.96
N MET A 112 25.88 1.75 9.28
CA MET A 112 26.98 1.03 8.62
C MET A 112 27.14 -0.44 9.08
N GLN A 113 26.50 -0.87 10.18
CA GLN A 113 26.65 -2.23 10.74
C GLN A 113 25.33 -3.01 10.82
N LEU A 114 24.35 -2.72 9.96
CA LEU A 114 23.07 -3.42 9.98
C LEU A 114 23.21 -4.90 9.58
N THR A 115 22.58 -5.79 10.35
CA THR A 115 22.36 -7.19 9.99
C THR A 115 21.52 -7.30 8.72
N LEU A 116 21.51 -8.47 8.06
CA LEU A 116 20.67 -8.68 6.87
C LEU A 116 19.17 -8.43 7.17
N GLN A 117 18.71 -8.83 8.35
CA GLN A 117 17.34 -8.59 8.78
C GLN A 117 17.03 -7.10 8.93
N GLU A 118 17.94 -6.34 9.53
CA GLU A 118 17.78 -4.88 9.67
C GLU A 118 17.87 -4.15 8.34
N LYS A 119 18.75 -4.59 7.42
CA LYS A 119 18.79 -4.09 6.05
C LYS A 119 17.44 -4.28 5.34
N ARG A 120 16.83 -5.46 5.51
CA ARG A 120 15.52 -5.76 4.95
C ARG A 120 14.42 -4.86 5.54
N ARG A 121 14.40 -4.71 6.87
CA ARG A 121 13.48 -3.78 7.57
C ARG A 121 13.65 -2.34 7.08
N MET A 122 14.89 -1.90 6.90
CA MET A 122 15.18 -0.56 6.38
C MET A 122 14.77 -0.37 4.92
N ALA A 123 14.94 -1.40 4.09
CA ALA A 123 14.47 -1.37 2.70
C ALA A 123 12.94 -1.27 2.63
N LEU A 124 12.21 -1.98 3.50
CA LEU A 124 10.75 -1.84 3.65
C LEU A 124 10.33 -0.45 4.09
N LEU A 125 10.98 0.13 5.10
CA LEU A 125 10.71 1.51 5.53
C LEU A 125 10.99 2.51 4.39
N SER A 126 12.03 2.27 3.59
CA SER A 126 12.36 3.10 2.43
C SER A 126 11.35 2.98 1.29
N LEU A 127 10.76 1.79 1.09
CA LEU A 127 9.63 1.61 0.18
C LEU A 127 8.43 2.45 0.62
N TYR A 128 8.03 2.35 1.89
CA TYR A 128 6.91 3.15 2.41
C TYR A 128 7.18 4.64 2.36
N GLN A 129 8.40 5.07 2.67
CA GLN A 129 8.82 6.45 2.55
C GLN A 129 8.70 6.96 1.10
N THR A 130 9.13 6.15 0.12
CA THR A 130 9.04 6.49 -1.31
C THR A 130 7.59 6.64 -1.73
N THR A 131 6.75 5.68 -1.32
CA THR A 131 5.31 5.64 -1.62
C THR A 131 4.58 6.83 -1.02
N TRP A 132 4.79 7.11 0.28
CA TRP A 132 4.23 8.29 0.94
C TRP A 132 4.73 9.60 0.33
N SER A 133 6.01 9.68 -0.04
CA SER A 133 6.57 10.87 -0.71
C SER A 133 5.88 11.14 -2.04
N ALA A 134 5.41 10.12 -2.74
CA ALA A 134 4.59 10.28 -3.94
C ALA A 134 3.16 10.71 -3.59
N PHE A 135 2.52 10.07 -2.60
CA PHE A 135 1.16 10.42 -2.19
C PHE A 135 1.01 11.86 -1.70
N VAL A 136 1.95 12.38 -0.89
CA VAL A 136 1.83 13.73 -0.34
C VAL A 136 1.96 14.84 -1.38
N LYS A 137 2.46 14.54 -2.58
CA LYS A 137 2.50 15.45 -3.74
C LYS A 137 1.16 15.57 -4.47
N MET A 138 0.22 14.65 -4.23
CA MET A 138 -1.10 14.71 -4.84
C MET A 138 -1.88 15.92 -4.32
N ASP A 139 -2.63 16.54 -5.22
CA ASP A 139 -3.54 17.63 -4.94
C ASP A 139 -4.81 17.52 -5.80
N SER A 140 -5.73 18.48 -5.66
CA SER A 140 -6.98 18.52 -6.42
C SER A 140 -6.79 18.65 -7.94
N TYR A 141 -5.61 19.06 -8.40
CA TYR A 141 -5.30 19.29 -9.82
C TYR A 141 -4.52 18.11 -10.43
N HIS A 142 -3.80 17.35 -9.61
CA HIS A 142 -2.97 16.22 -10.01
C HIS A 142 -3.39 14.96 -9.24
N ALA A 143 -4.52 14.41 -9.65
CA ALA A 143 -5.02 13.14 -9.12
C ALA A 143 -4.18 11.98 -9.67
N GLY A 144 -3.24 11.47 -8.86
CA GLY A 144 -2.42 10.30 -9.20
C GLY A 144 -0.92 10.51 -9.03
N LEU A 145 -0.17 9.41 -8.95
CA LEU A 145 1.29 9.43 -8.91
C LEU A 145 1.84 9.76 -10.31
N GLN A 146 2.99 10.42 -10.36
CA GLN A 146 3.70 10.66 -11.61
C GLN A 146 4.44 9.38 -12.06
N THR A 147 4.69 9.21 -13.37
CA THR A 147 5.41 8.05 -13.92
C THR A 147 6.75 7.77 -13.21
N HIS A 148 7.50 8.83 -12.89
CA HIS A 148 8.78 8.69 -12.19
C HIS A 148 8.63 8.19 -10.74
N ASP A 149 7.51 8.50 -10.07
CA ASP A 149 7.26 8.02 -8.71
C ASP A 149 7.06 6.49 -8.72
N TYR A 150 6.32 5.95 -9.70
CA TYR A 150 6.19 4.49 -9.87
C TYR A 150 7.54 3.82 -10.14
N GLY A 151 8.40 4.44 -10.97
CA GLY A 151 9.76 3.97 -11.21
C GLY A 151 10.55 3.81 -9.91
N ASN A 152 10.54 4.84 -9.06
CA ASN A 152 11.21 4.80 -7.76
C ASN A 152 10.63 3.72 -6.84
N ILE A 153 9.31 3.53 -6.83
CA ILE A 153 8.65 2.47 -6.04
C ILE A 153 9.13 1.09 -6.51
N PHE A 154 9.16 0.84 -7.82
CA PHE A 154 9.64 -0.43 -8.37
C PHE A 154 11.11 -0.71 -8.03
N GLU A 155 11.98 0.29 -8.08
CA GLU A 155 13.39 0.14 -7.68
C GLU A 155 13.53 -0.33 -6.21
N ARG A 156 12.70 0.20 -5.30
CA ARG A 156 12.67 -0.22 -3.89
C ARG A 156 12.15 -1.65 -3.72
N ILE A 157 11.14 -2.03 -4.48
CA ILE A 157 10.62 -3.41 -4.47
C ILE A 157 11.72 -4.38 -4.94
N GLU A 158 12.38 -4.07 -6.05
CA GLU A 158 13.48 -4.88 -6.60
C GLU A 158 14.68 -4.96 -5.64
N GLU A 159 14.98 -3.88 -4.91
CA GLU A 159 15.97 -3.88 -3.83
C GLU A 159 15.63 -4.89 -2.74
N ILE A 160 14.39 -4.89 -2.25
CA ILE A 160 13.92 -5.85 -1.23
C ILE A 160 13.97 -7.27 -1.76
N MET A 161 13.56 -7.49 -3.01
CA MET A 161 13.63 -8.80 -3.67
C MET A 161 15.07 -9.31 -3.79
N ARG A 162 16.05 -8.44 -4.03
CA ARG A 162 17.48 -8.80 -4.04
C ARG A 162 17.98 -9.20 -2.66
N LEU A 163 17.53 -8.51 -1.60
CA LEU A 163 17.87 -8.86 -0.22
C LEU A 163 17.24 -10.19 0.21
N ASP A 164 16.08 -10.53 -0.35
CA ASP A 164 15.32 -11.74 -0.02
C ASP A 164 15.80 -13.00 -0.73
N LYS A 165 16.86 -12.93 -1.56
CA LYS A 165 17.38 -14.06 -2.36
C LYS A 165 17.80 -15.26 -1.50
N THR A 166 16.81 -16.10 -1.18
CA THR A 166 16.97 -17.50 -0.81
C THR A 166 16.22 -18.31 -1.87
N PRO A 167 16.90 -18.83 -2.91
CA PRO A 167 16.27 -19.27 -4.15
C PRO A 167 15.38 -20.53 -4.05
N ALA A 168 15.24 -21.14 -2.88
CA ALA A 168 14.62 -22.46 -2.74
C ALA A 168 13.27 -22.49 -2.00
N ARG A 169 12.81 -21.39 -1.38
CA ARG A 169 11.61 -21.44 -0.52
C ARG A 169 10.68 -20.26 -0.77
N PRO A 170 9.36 -20.50 -0.95
CA PRO A 170 8.37 -19.44 -0.92
C PRO A 170 8.50 -18.65 0.39
N LEU A 171 8.54 -17.33 0.27
CA LEU A 171 8.63 -16.47 1.43
C LEU A 171 7.22 -16.20 1.96
N PHE A 172 7.01 -16.56 3.22
CA PHE A 172 5.79 -16.26 3.96
C PHE A 172 6.03 -15.06 4.89
N ALA A 173 5.29 -13.99 4.67
CA ALA A 173 5.19 -12.87 5.60
C ALA A 173 3.74 -12.72 6.04
N PHE A 174 3.50 -12.19 7.24
CA PHE A 174 2.13 -12.11 7.79
C PHE A 174 1.34 -10.90 7.26
N ASN A 175 2.07 -9.83 6.91
CA ASN A 175 1.49 -8.59 6.42
C ASN A 175 1.74 -8.47 4.92
N GLY A 176 0.75 -7.99 4.15
CA GLY A 176 0.92 -7.58 2.76
C GLY A 176 1.80 -6.33 2.68
N HIS A 177 3.04 -6.50 2.25
CA HIS A 177 4.01 -5.41 2.09
C HIS A 177 4.23 -5.16 0.61
N LEU A 178 4.80 -6.13 -0.11
CA LEU A 178 5.13 -5.97 -1.53
C LEU A 178 3.97 -6.33 -2.44
N VAL A 179 3.26 -7.41 -2.12
CA VAL A 179 2.20 -7.93 -2.98
C VAL A 179 1.00 -6.98 -2.96
N CYS A 180 0.65 -6.48 -1.77
CA CYS A 180 -0.41 -5.49 -1.61
C CYS A 180 -0.06 -4.17 -2.33
N GLU A 181 1.17 -3.69 -2.23
CA GLU A 181 1.60 -2.45 -2.90
C GLU A 181 1.51 -2.56 -4.43
N LEU A 182 2.01 -3.66 -5.01
CA LEU A 182 1.90 -3.92 -6.45
C LEU A 182 0.44 -4.08 -6.89
N SER A 183 -0.39 -4.73 -6.07
CA SER A 183 -1.84 -4.83 -6.31
C SER A 183 -2.49 -3.44 -6.37
N THR A 184 -2.16 -2.55 -5.43
CA THR A 184 -2.66 -1.17 -5.41
C THR A 184 -2.26 -0.42 -6.69
N ILE A 185 -1.01 -0.57 -7.16
CA ILE A 185 -0.56 0.02 -8.42
C ILE A 185 -1.37 -0.53 -9.60
N CYS A 186 -1.55 -1.85 -9.69
CA CYS A 186 -2.35 -2.48 -10.74
C CYS A 186 -3.80 -1.96 -10.77
N ALA A 187 -4.42 -1.75 -9.60
CA ALA A 187 -5.81 -1.29 -9.51
C ALA A 187 -6.00 0.22 -9.74
N SER A 188 -4.98 1.05 -9.49
CA SER A 188 -5.11 2.51 -9.49
C SER A 188 -4.43 3.21 -10.68
N CYS A 189 -3.46 2.56 -11.32
CA CYS A 189 -2.69 3.19 -12.39
C CYS A 189 -3.39 3.04 -13.76
N THR A 190 -3.52 4.15 -14.51
CA THR A 190 -4.11 4.13 -15.87
C THR A 190 -3.09 3.81 -16.96
N ASP A 191 -1.79 3.89 -16.66
CA ASP A 191 -0.70 3.60 -17.60
C ASP A 191 -0.48 2.08 -17.76
N ALA A 192 -0.57 1.59 -18.99
CA ALA A 192 -0.45 0.16 -19.30
C ALA A 192 0.97 -0.39 -19.08
N GLU A 193 2.02 0.38 -19.36
CA GLU A 193 3.40 -0.06 -19.17
C GLU A 193 3.73 -0.21 -17.69
N ILE A 194 3.27 0.72 -16.86
CA ILE A 194 3.44 0.67 -15.40
C ILE A 194 2.70 -0.55 -14.83
N ARG A 195 1.45 -0.79 -15.25
CA ARG A 195 0.69 -1.97 -14.81
C ARG A 195 1.35 -3.28 -15.23
N ASN A 196 1.85 -3.37 -16.47
CA ASN A 196 2.57 -4.54 -16.96
C ASN A 196 3.86 -4.79 -16.17
N LYS A 197 4.61 -3.73 -15.84
CA LYS A 197 5.80 -3.85 -14.98
C LYS A 197 5.44 -4.36 -13.58
N ALA A 198 4.35 -3.88 -12.99
CA ALA A 198 3.87 -4.37 -11.69
C ALA A 198 3.51 -5.87 -11.74
N ILE A 199 2.81 -6.33 -12.80
CA ILE A 199 2.50 -7.74 -13.04
C ILE A 199 3.79 -8.58 -13.16
N MET A 200 4.77 -8.11 -13.93
CA MET A 200 6.05 -8.83 -14.08
C MET A 200 6.78 -8.99 -12.74
N LEU A 201 6.75 -7.96 -11.88
CA LEU A 201 7.33 -8.03 -10.53
C LEU A 201 6.59 -9.06 -9.66
N LEU A 202 5.25 -9.04 -9.66
CA LEU A 202 4.41 -10.04 -8.98
C LEU A 202 4.76 -11.47 -9.42
N ARG A 203 4.90 -11.71 -10.73
CA ARG A 203 5.31 -13.03 -11.27
C ARG A 203 6.70 -13.47 -10.82
N SER A 204 7.64 -12.54 -10.67
CA SER A 204 9.03 -12.88 -10.38
C SER A 204 9.32 -13.19 -8.90
N MET A 205 8.48 -12.73 -7.95
CA MET A 205 8.81 -12.79 -6.51
C MET A 205 8.49 -14.11 -5.79
N ARG A 206 7.64 -15.00 -6.35
CA ARG A 206 7.22 -16.28 -5.75
C ARG A 206 6.94 -16.18 -4.23
N ARG A 207 6.05 -15.27 -3.88
CA ARG A 207 5.85 -14.79 -2.50
C ARG A 207 4.39 -14.88 -2.08
N ARG A 208 4.16 -15.23 -0.81
CA ARG A 208 2.84 -15.15 -0.15
C ARG A 208 2.92 -14.30 1.12
N GLU A 209 2.08 -13.29 1.20
CA GLU A 209 2.03 -12.32 2.29
C GLU A 209 0.64 -12.32 2.93
N GLY A 210 0.43 -13.12 3.98
CA GLY A 210 -0.89 -13.36 4.55
C GLY A 210 -1.82 -13.98 3.52
N VAL A 211 -2.89 -13.25 3.15
CA VAL A 211 -3.84 -13.63 2.09
C VAL A 211 -3.35 -13.32 0.67
N TRP A 212 -2.27 -12.55 0.54
CA TRP A 212 -1.78 -12.08 -0.75
C TRP A 212 -0.80 -13.07 -1.38
N ASP A 213 -1.22 -13.81 -2.40
CA ASP A 213 -0.31 -14.61 -3.21
C ASP A 213 0.07 -13.86 -4.49
N SER A 214 1.38 -13.63 -4.67
CA SER A 214 1.89 -12.85 -5.79
C SER A 214 1.49 -13.39 -7.17
N TRP A 215 1.39 -14.71 -7.34
CA TRP A 215 1.01 -15.31 -8.62
C TRP A 215 -0.49 -15.30 -8.84
N GLU A 216 -1.28 -15.56 -7.79
CA GLU A 216 -2.75 -15.46 -7.87
C GLU A 216 -3.17 -14.03 -8.20
N VAL A 217 -2.55 -13.04 -7.55
CA VAL A 217 -2.79 -11.60 -7.82
C VAL A 217 -2.42 -11.26 -9.27
N ALA A 218 -1.28 -11.73 -9.77
CA ALA A 218 -0.88 -11.50 -11.16
C ALA A 218 -1.90 -12.10 -12.16
N ASN A 219 -2.35 -13.34 -11.94
CA ASN A 219 -3.37 -13.98 -12.79
C ASN A 219 -4.65 -13.14 -12.89
N VAL A 220 -5.12 -12.61 -11.74
CA VAL A 220 -6.35 -11.82 -11.67
C VAL A 220 -6.22 -10.52 -12.46
N TYR A 221 -5.12 -9.78 -12.28
CA TYR A 221 -4.93 -8.52 -13.02
C TYR A 221 -4.66 -8.72 -14.52
N GLU A 222 -3.92 -9.77 -14.92
CA GLU A 222 -3.77 -10.12 -16.33
C GLU A 222 -5.13 -10.40 -16.98
N SER A 223 -6.00 -11.15 -16.30
CA SER A 223 -7.36 -11.42 -16.77
C SER A 223 -8.21 -10.15 -16.83
N ALA A 224 -8.07 -9.28 -15.83
CA ALA A 224 -8.76 -8.00 -15.79
C ALA A 224 -8.35 -7.07 -16.92
N PHE A 225 -7.05 -6.92 -17.18
CA PHE A 225 -6.58 -6.02 -18.24
C PHE A 225 -6.88 -6.55 -19.62
N LYS A 226 -6.83 -7.87 -19.82
CA LYS A 226 -7.33 -8.47 -21.07
C LYS A 226 -8.82 -8.15 -21.29
N ALA A 227 -9.63 -8.25 -20.24
CA ALA A 227 -11.05 -7.92 -20.34
C ALA A 227 -11.31 -6.41 -20.60
N LEU A 228 -10.46 -5.51 -20.08
CA LEU A 228 -10.47 -4.08 -20.43
C LEU A 228 -10.13 -3.87 -21.91
N GLU A 229 -9.08 -4.54 -22.41
CA GLU A 229 -8.66 -4.48 -23.81
C GLU A 229 -9.73 -5.01 -24.76
N ASP A 230 -10.43 -6.08 -24.36
CA ASP A 230 -11.56 -6.64 -25.09
C ASP A 230 -12.84 -5.77 -25.00
N GLY A 231 -12.82 -4.68 -24.23
CA GLY A 231 -13.96 -3.79 -24.04
C GLY A 231 -15.11 -4.37 -23.21
N ARG A 232 -14.85 -5.42 -22.42
CA ARG A 232 -15.87 -6.08 -21.57
C ARG A 232 -16.27 -5.25 -20.36
N PHE A 233 -15.38 -4.38 -19.88
CA PHE A 233 -15.67 -3.36 -18.87
C PHE A 233 -14.70 -2.17 -19.02
N THR A 234 -14.96 -1.08 -18.31
CA THR A 234 -14.02 0.05 -18.21
C THR A 234 -13.34 0.04 -16.85
N LEU A 235 -12.14 0.65 -16.76
CA LEU A 235 -11.36 0.69 -15.52
C LEU A 235 -12.14 1.36 -14.37
N GLU A 236 -13.05 2.28 -14.70
CA GLU A 236 -13.93 2.97 -13.74
C GLU A 236 -14.90 2.03 -13.02
N TYR A 237 -15.28 0.92 -13.66
CA TYR A 237 -16.21 -0.07 -13.10
C TYR A 237 -15.49 -1.30 -12.54
N LEU A 238 -14.17 -1.36 -12.61
CA LEU A 238 -13.43 -2.46 -12.01
C LEU A 238 -13.59 -2.40 -10.47
N PRO A 239 -14.17 -3.43 -9.83
CA PRO A 239 -14.33 -3.41 -8.38
C PRO A 239 -12.98 -3.42 -7.68
N TRP A 240 -12.96 -2.94 -6.44
CA TRP A 240 -11.77 -3.02 -5.61
C TRP A 240 -11.65 -4.42 -4.97
N GLY A 241 -10.42 -4.88 -4.78
CA GLY A 241 -10.12 -6.15 -4.13
C GLY A 241 -10.11 -7.34 -5.09
N ILE A 242 -9.09 -8.18 -4.90
CA ILE A 242 -8.78 -9.33 -5.76
C ILE A 242 -9.95 -10.30 -5.89
N THR A 243 -10.68 -10.56 -4.80
CA THR A 243 -11.80 -11.51 -4.87
C THR A 243 -12.99 -10.98 -5.66
N GLN A 244 -13.22 -9.66 -5.67
CA GLN A 244 -14.29 -9.06 -6.47
C GLN A 244 -13.88 -8.99 -7.94
N ILE A 245 -12.65 -8.55 -8.23
CA ILE A 245 -12.11 -8.52 -9.59
C ILE A 245 -12.18 -9.91 -10.21
N SER A 246 -11.73 -10.93 -9.47
CA SER A 246 -11.75 -12.33 -9.93
C SER A 246 -13.15 -12.81 -10.33
N LYS A 247 -14.19 -12.42 -9.59
CA LYS A 247 -15.59 -12.77 -9.92
C LYS A 247 -16.08 -12.13 -11.21
N GLU A 248 -15.69 -10.88 -11.46
CA GLU A 248 -16.10 -10.15 -12.67
C GLU A 248 -15.40 -10.66 -13.93
N VAL A 249 -14.12 -11.05 -13.82
CA VAL A 249 -13.30 -11.47 -14.98
C VAL A 249 -13.46 -12.93 -15.36
N SER A 250 -14.15 -13.73 -14.53
CA SER A 250 -14.35 -15.18 -14.73
C SER A 250 -15.45 -15.54 -15.74
N TRP A 251 -16.02 -14.57 -16.45
CA TRP A 251 -17.10 -14.73 -17.43
C TRP A 251 -16.68 -14.41 -18.86
#